data_AF-A0A813IAF9-F1
#
_entry.id   AF-A0A813IAF9-F1
#
_cell.length_a   1.000
_cell.length_b   1.000
_cell.length_c   1.000
_cell.angle_alpha   90.00
_cell.angle_beta   90.00
_cell.angle_gamma   90.00
#
_symmetry.space_group_name_H-M   'P 1'
#
loop_
_entity.id
_entity.type
_entity.pdbx_description
1 polymer ?
#
loop_
_entity_poly.entity_id
_entity_poly.type
_entity_poly.pdbx_seq_one_letter_code
_entity_poly.pdbx_strand_id
1 'polypeptide(L)'
;ERSKLLPVNRRYPIKSVMEAAHDYYGATGRRVSFEWTLIAGENDSEEQARQLGRLIQDNAPGSHVNLIPLNPTGGYGAQPPSRETTAKFIDALKPFFVEATVRVRRGIDIDAGCGQLAERAAAEYAALNAKPEEAMVDMGGF
;
A
#
# COMPACT_ATOMS: atom_id res chain seq x y z
N GLU A 1 -12.66 0.68 -6.65
CA GLU A 1 -11.21 0.37 -6.63
C GLU A 1 -10.71 0.00 -5.22
N ARG A 2 -10.69 0.94 -4.27
CA ARG A 2 -10.15 0.73 -2.91
C ARG A 2 -10.65 -0.53 -2.19
N SER A 3 -11.93 -0.90 -2.29
CA SER A 3 -12.44 -2.14 -1.67
C SER A 3 -11.85 -3.44 -2.23
N LYS A 4 -11.31 -3.43 -3.45
CA LYS A 4 -10.62 -4.59 -4.05
C LYS A 4 -9.23 -4.76 -3.45
N LEU A 5 -8.51 -3.65 -3.24
CA LEU A 5 -7.15 -3.62 -2.71
C LEU A 5 -7.09 -3.68 -1.18
N LEU A 6 -8.04 -3.03 -0.51
CA LEU A 6 -8.06 -2.84 0.95
C LEU A 6 -9.42 -3.29 1.51
N PRO A 7 -9.54 -4.55 1.97
CA PRO A 7 -10.80 -5.07 2.54
C PRO A 7 -11.36 -4.23 3.69
N VAL A 8 -10.48 -3.57 4.45
CA VAL A 8 -10.84 -2.62 5.52
C VAL A 8 -11.74 -1.48 5.04
N ASN A 9 -11.74 -1.15 3.74
CA ASN A 9 -12.62 -0.15 3.15
C ASN A 9 -14.12 -0.47 3.29
N ARG A 10 -14.48 -1.74 3.55
CA ARG A 10 -15.86 -2.13 3.88
C ARG A 10 -16.29 -1.62 5.25
N ARG A 11 -15.37 -1.59 6.21
CA ARG A 11 -15.59 -1.11 7.58
C ARG A 11 -15.42 0.41 7.66
N TYR A 12 -14.41 0.95 6.97
CA TYR A 12 -14.07 2.37 6.94
C TYR A 12 -13.97 2.84 5.48
N PRO A 13 -15.10 3.24 4.87
CA PRO A 13 -15.11 3.76 3.51
C PRO A 13 -14.24 5.01 3.35
N ILE A 14 -13.72 5.23 2.14
CA ILE A 14 -12.86 6.39 1.84
C ILE A 14 -13.44 7.73 2.31
N LYS A 15 -14.76 7.94 2.17
CA LYS A 15 -15.44 9.16 2.65
C LYS A 15 -15.17 9.40 4.14
N SER A 16 -15.34 8.38 4.97
CA SER A 16 -15.09 8.46 6.42
C SER A 16 -13.62 8.68 6.76
N VAL A 17 -12.70 8.13 5.94
CA VAL A 17 -11.26 8.41 6.10
C VAL A 17 -10.95 9.88 5.79
N MET A 18 -11.56 10.45 4.75
CA MET A 18 -11.37 11.84 4.38
C MET A 18 -12.02 12.80 5.39
N GLU A 19 -13.19 12.47 5.92
CA GLU A 19 -13.84 13.21 7.02
C GLU A 19 -12.93 13.23 8.26
N ALA A 20 -12.36 12.09 8.64
CA ALA A 20 -11.41 12.05 9.76
C ALA A 20 -10.14 12.88 9.50
N ALA A 21 -9.64 12.91 8.25
CA ALA A 21 -8.51 13.75 7.88
C ALA A 21 -8.87 15.25 7.94
N HIS A 22 -10.09 15.61 7.53
CA HIS A 22 -10.63 16.96 7.63
C HIS A 22 -10.71 17.42 9.09
N ASP A 23 -11.34 16.60 9.94
CA ASP A 23 -11.49 16.92 11.36
C ASP A 23 -10.13 17.08 12.05
N TYR A 24 -9.18 16.18 11.77
CA TYR A 24 -7.83 16.27 12.31
C TYR A 24 -7.10 17.54 11.83
N TYR A 25 -7.18 17.84 10.53
CA TYR A 25 -6.56 19.03 9.96
C TYR A 25 -7.19 20.30 10.57
N GLY A 26 -8.51 20.38 10.65
CA GLY A 26 -9.23 21.52 11.22
C GLY A 26 -8.92 21.74 12.70
N ALA A 27 -8.81 20.65 13.48
CA ALA A 27 -8.53 20.74 14.90
C ALA A 27 -7.07 21.07 15.23
N THR A 28 -6.11 20.65 14.39
CA THR A 28 -4.67 20.74 14.73
C THR A 28 -3.87 21.70 13.86
N GLY A 29 -4.37 22.03 12.66
CA GLY A 29 -3.60 22.70 11.62
C GLY A 29 -2.40 21.89 11.09
N ARG A 30 -2.23 20.63 11.53
CA ARG A 30 -1.09 19.81 11.16
C ARG A 30 -1.35 19.12 9.83
N ARG A 31 -0.34 19.14 8.98
CA ARG A 31 -0.33 18.45 7.69
C ARG A 31 -0.59 16.95 7.84
N VAL A 32 -1.49 16.41 7.04
CA VAL A 32 -1.71 14.95 6.92
C VAL A 32 -0.78 14.39 5.84
N SER A 33 -0.25 13.18 6.06
CA SER A 33 0.50 12.44 5.04
C SER A 33 -0.31 11.24 4.58
N PHE A 34 -0.60 11.18 3.29
CA PHE A 34 -1.31 10.07 2.67
C PHE A 34 -0.30 9.12 2.02
N GLU A 35 -0.33 7.86 2.39
CA GLU A 35 0.48 6.81 1.75
C GLU A 35 -0.31 6.20 0.58
N TRP A 36 0.28 6.22 -0.62
CA TRP A 36 -0.32 5.67 -1.83
C TRP A 36 0.62 4.65 -2.46
N THR A 37 0.27 3.37 -2.36
CA THR A 37 1.01 2.31 -3.04
C THR A 37 0.65 2.31 -4.51
N LEU A 38 1.62 2.57 -5.39
CA LEU A 38 1.44 2.59 -6.83
C LEU A 38 1.62 1.20 -7.42
N ILE A 39 0.58 0.72 -8.10
CA ILE A 39 0.46 -0.59 -8.74
C ILE A 39 0.16 -0.36 -10.22
N ALA A 40 1.03 -0.89 -11.09
CA ALA A 40 0.97 -0.68 -12.52
C ALA A 40 -0.36 -1.15 -13.12
N GLY A 41 -1.05 -0.25 -13.82
CA GLY A 41 -2.33 -0.52 -14.49
C GLY A 41 -3.54 -0.68 -13.57
N GLU A 42 -3.36 -0.54 -12.25
CA GLU A 42 -4.46 -0.67 -11.28
C GLU A 42 -4.82 0.67 -10.63
N ASN A 43 -3.82 1.42 -10.15
CA ASN A 43 -4.02 2.65 -9.39
C ASN A 43 -2.97 3.75 -9.67
N ASP A 44 -2.39 3.73 -10.87
CA ASP A 44 -1.29 4.59 -11.31
C ASP A 44 -1.67 5.55 -12.45
N SER A 45 -2.97 5.70 -12.77
CA SER A 45 -3.41 6.59 -13.84
C SER A 45 -3.48 8.06 -13.42
N GLU A 46 -3.34 8.98 -14.39
CA GLU A 46 -3.52 10.41 -14.16
C GLU A 46 -4.94 10.76 -13.67
N GLU A 47 -5.96 10.03 -14.09
CA GLU A 47 -7.34 10.26 -13.65
C GLU A 47 -7.49 9.94 -12.16
N GLN A 48 -6.89 8.84 -11.69
CA GLN A 48 -6.85 8.50 -10.26
C GLN A 48 -6.05 9.54 -9.46
N ALA A 49 -4.94 10.03 -9.99
CA ALA A 49 -4.19 11.13 -9.38
C ALA A 49 -5.07 12.39 -9.24
N ARG A 50 -5.82 12.78 -10.27
CA ARG A 50 -6.73 13.93 -10.21
C ARG A 50 -7.86 13.73 -9.19
N GLN A 51 -8.41 12.52 -9.09
CA GLN A 51 -9.41 12.18 -8.08
C GLN A 51 -8.84 12.27 -6.66
N LEU A 52 -7.63 11.76 -6.43
CA LEU A 52 -6.92 11.89 -5.17
C LEU A 52 -6.65 13.37 -4.83
N GLY A 53 -6.17 14.15 -5.80
CA GLY A 53 -5.91 15.57 -5.65
C GLY A 53 -7.13 16.35 -5.20
N ARG A 54 -8.29 16.12 -5.84
CA ARG A 54 -9.58 16.73 -5.44
C ARG A 54 -9.96 16.36 -4.01
N LEU A 55 -9.92 15.07 -3.67
CA LEU A 55 -10.25 14.60 -2.32
C LEU A 55 -9.39 15.28 -1.26
N ILE A 56 -8.08 15.37 -1.49
CA ILE A 56 -7.16 16.01 -0.55
C ILE A 56 -7.42 17.51 -0.46
N GLN A 57 -7.57 18.21 -1.58
CA GLN A 57 -7.85 19.65 -1.61
C GLN A 57 -9.11 20.01 -0.82
N ASP A 58 -10.18 19.22 -0.97
CA ASP A 58 -11.47 19.49 -0.34
C ASP A 58 -11.47 19.19 1.17
N ASN A 59 -10.64 18.25 1.64
CA ASN A 59 -10.72 17.75 3.01
C ASN A 59 -9.54 18.18 3.88
N ALA A 60 -8.30 18.08 3.38
CA ALA A 60 -7.09 18.34 4.15
C ALA A 60 -6.06 19.09 3.29
N PRO A 61 -6.31 20.37 2.94
CA PRO A 61 -5.43 21.14 2.06
C PRO A 61 -4.02 21.27 2.65
N GLY A 62 -3.01 21.34 1.76
CA GLY A 62 -1.61 21.36 2.16
C GLY A 62 -1.05 20.00 2.60
N SER A 63 -1.82 18.91 2.50
CA SER A 63 -1.36 17.55 2.74
C SER A 63 -0.32 17.07 1.72
N HIS A 64 0.43 16.04 2.13
CA HIS A 64 1.49 15.44 1.33
C HIS A 64 1.14 14.01 0.94
N VAL A 65 1.47 13.61 -0.29
CA VAL A 65 1.33 12.23 -0.76
C VAL A 65 2.68 11.55 -0.84
N ASN A 66 2.84 10.47 -0.08
CA ASN A 66 3.98 9.57 -0.19
C ASN A 66 3.63 8.45 -1.18
N LEU A 67 4.20 8.52 -2.38
CA LEU A 67 4.05 7.50 -3.41
C LEU A 67 5.03 6.35 -3.12
N ILE A 68 4.49 5.14 -2.97
CA ILE A 68 5.26 3.93 -2.70
C ILE A 68 5.12 3.02 -3.92
N PRO A 69 6.12 2.94 -4.81
CA PRO A 69 6.10 1.94 -5.88
C PRO A 69 5.96 0.56 -5.26
N LEU A 70 5.05 -0.27 -5.77
CA LEU A 70 4.80 -1.61 -5.25
C LEU A 70 6.11 -2.39 -5.08
N ASN A 71 6.29 -2.96 -3.89
CA ASN A 71 7.38 -3.89 -3.61
C ASN A 71 7.00 -5.27 -4.14
N PRO A 72 7.93 -6.03 -4.74
CA PRO A 72 7.70 -7.43 -5.05
C PRO A 72 7.33 -8.18 -3.76
N THR A 73 6.26 -8.95 -3.82
CA THR A 73 5.79 -9.82 -2.72
C THR A 73 5.48 -11.19 -3.31
N GLY A 74 5.68 -12.26 -2.55
CA GLY A 74 5.48 -13.63 -3.03
C GLY A 74 4.02 -13.93 -3.42
N GLY A 75 3.07 -13.21 -2.81
CA GLY A 75 1.63 -13.45 -2.99
C GLY A 75 0.90 -12.54 -3.99
N TYR A 76 1.54 -11.48 -4.54
CA TYR A 76 0.85 -10.50 -5.39
C TYR A 76 1.64 -10.23 -6.68
N GLY A 77 1.15 -10.77 -7.80
CA GLY A 77 1.85 -10.77 -9.10
C GLY A 77 1.90 -9.41 -9.84
N ALA A 78 1.37 -8.34 -9.25
CA ALA A 78 1.42 -7.02 -9.86
C ALA A 78 2.82 -6.39 -9.76
N GLN A 79 3.03 -5.34 -10.55
CA GLN A 79 4.33 -4.68 -10.68
C GLN A 79 4.25 -3.20 -10.28
N PRO A 80 5.36 -2.58 -9.86
CA PRO A 80 5.41 -1.13 -9.74
C PRO A 80 5.28 -0.48 -11.13
N PRO A 81 4.71 0.73 -11.24
CA PRO A 81 4.65 1.45 -12.50
C PRO A 81 6.04 1.90 -12.98
N SER A 82 6.09 2.33 -14.25
CA SER A 82 7.28 2.96 -14.81
C SER A 82 7.59 4.29 -14.11
N ARG A 83 8.84 4.76 -14.21
CA ARG A 83 9.23 6.10 -13.73
C ARG A 83 8.44 7.21 -14.42
N GLU A 84 8.17 7.06 -15.71
CA GLU A 84 7.40 8.02 -16.49
C GLU A 84 5.95 8.10 -16.01
N THR A 85 5.30 6.96 -15.80
CA THR A 85 3.94 6.88 -15.26
C THR A 85 3.87 7.51 -13.87
N THR A 86 4.86 7.21 -13.02
CA THR A 86 4.97 7.82 -11.69
C THR A 86 5.11 9.34 -11.78
N ALA A 87 5.93 9.85 -12.70
CA ALA A 87 6.10 11.28 -12.92
C ALA A 87 4.79 11.95 -13.38
N LYS A 88 4.08 11.33 -14.33
CA LYS A 88 2.76 11.79 -14.80
C LYS A 88 1.73 11.83 -13.66
N PHE A 89 1.75 10.83 -12.78
CA PHE A 89 0.89 10.81 -11.58
C PHE A 89 1.18 12.01 -10.66
N ILE A 90 2.46 12.30 -10.41
CA ILE A 90 2.89 13.48 -9.62
C ILE A 90 2.44 14.77 -10.31
N ASP A 91 2.66 14.89 -11.62
CA ASP A 91 2.28 16.07 -12.38
C ASP A 91 0.77 16.32 -12.35
N ALA A 92 -0.04 15.26 -12.38
CA ALA A 92 -1.49 15.33 -12.28
C ALA A 92 -2.00 15.78 -10.90
N LEU A 93 -1.18 15.69 -9.83
CA LEU A 93 -1.51 16.20 -8.50
C LEU A 93 -1.26 17.71 -8.35
N LYS A 94 -0.33 18.28 -9.13
CA LYS A 94 0.10 19.69 -9.01
C LYS A 94 -1.03 20.71 -9.09
N PRO A 95 -2.05 20.59 -9.98
CA PRO A 95 -3.14 21.57 -10.06
C PRO A 95 -3.98 21.68 -8.78
N PHE A 96 -3.91 20.66 -7.90
CA PHE A 96 -4.62 20.62 -6.63
C PHE A 96 -3.74 21.06 -5.45
N PHE A 97 -2.54 21.58 -5.73
CA PHE A 97 -1.54 21.99 -4.72
C PHE A 97 -1.13 20.86 -3.76
N VAL A 98 -1.16 19.62 -4.24
CA VAL A 98 -0.76 18.44 -3.48
C VAL A 98 0.69 18.10 -3.83
N GLU A 99 1.57 18.24 -2.83
CA GLU A 99 2.97 17.80 -2.96
C GLU A 99 3.04 16.26 -2.88
N ALA A 100 3.93 15.67 -3.68
CA ALA A 100 4.14 14.23 -3.68
C ALA A 100 5.63 13.88 -3.76
N THR A 101 6.03 12.85 -3.02
CA THR A 101 7.39 12.28 -3.08
C THR A 101 7.32 10.79 -3.31
N VAL A 102 8.25 10.28 -4.13
CA VAL A 102 8.43 8.83 -4.30
C VAL A 102 9.32 8.32 -3.18
N ARG A 103 8.82 7.39 -2.37
CA ARG A 103 9.64 6.73 -1.35
C ARG A 103 10.71 5.87 -2.02
N VAL A 104 11.97 6.16 -1.70
CA VAL A 104 13.11 5.36 -2.16
C VAL A 104 13.07 4.00 -1.46
N ARG A 105 13.08 2.95 -2.28
CA ARG A 105 13.11 1.56 -1.83
C ARG A 105 14.45 1.25 -1.16
N ARG A 106 14.45 0.98 0.15
CA ARG A 106 15.62 0.56 0.93
C ARG A 106 15.35 -0.83 1.51
N GLY A 107 16.33 -1.73 1.45
CA GLY A 107 16.25 -3.07 2.05
C GLY A 107 15.33 -4.07 1.33
N ILE A 108 14.98 -3.84 0.05
CA ILE A 108 14.20 -4.81 -0.75
C ILE A 108 15.02 -6.05 -1.07
N ASP A 109 16.32 -5.88 -1.25
CA ASP A 109 17.31 -6.94 -1.45
C ASP A 109 17.40 -7.92 -0.28
N ILE A 110 16.86 -7.56 0.89
CA ILE A 110 16.84 -8.38 2.10
C ILE A 110 15.42 -8.61 2.64
N ASP A 111 14.39 -8.44 1.81
CA ASP A 111 12.97 -8.58 2.17
C ASP A 111 12.54 -7.75 3.40
N ALA A 112 13.18 -6.61 3.61
CA ALA A 112 12.89 -5.68 4.72
C ALA A 112 12.05 -4.46 4.26
N GLY A 113 11.55 -4.47 3.02
CA GLY A 113 10.65 -3.45 2.51
C GLY A 113 9.30 -3.45 3.23
N CYS A 114 8.60 -2.30 3.18
CA CYS A 114 7.22 -2.22 3.68
C CYS A 114 6.34 -3.28 3.01
N GLY A 115 5.69 -4.12 3.81
CA GLY A 115 4.85 -5.26 3.36
C GLY A 115 5.55 -6.62 3.38
N GLN A 116 6.87 -6.70 3.26
CA GLN A 116 7.61 -7.97 3.15
C GLN A 116 7.82 -8.67 4.52
N LEU A 117 7.90 -7.90 5.60
CA LEU A 117 8.06 -8.45 6.96
C LEU A 117 6.90 -9.37 7.38
N ALA A 118 5.68 -9.09 6.92
CA ALA A 118 4.51 -9.91 7.20
C ALA A 118 4.59 -11.27 6.48
N GLU A 119 5.17 -11.33 5.27
CA GLU A 119 5.37 -12.59 4.55
C GLU A 119 6.37 -13.48 5.28
N ARG A 120 7.49 -12.92 5.75
CA ARG A 120 8.48 -13.66 6.55
C ARG A 120 7.85 -14.22 7.82
N ALA A 121 7.10 -13.40 8.57
CA ALA A 121 6.43 -13.85 9.79
C ALA A 121 5.38 -14.95 9.51
N ALA A 122 4.62 -14.84 8.41
CA ALA A 122 3.65 -15.86 8.01
C ALA A 122 4.32 -17.17 7.60
N ALA A 123 5.42 -17.11 6.85
CA ALA A 123 6.22 -18.28 6.46
C ALA A 123 6.86 -18.96 7.67
N GLU A 124 7.41 -18.18 8.60
CA GLU A 124 8.01 -18.68 9.85
C GLU A 124 6.96 -19.34 10.75
N TYR A 125 5.78 -18.72 10.90
CA TYR A 125 4.65 -19.32 11.62
C TYR A 125 4.15 -20.61 10.96
N ALA A 126 4.05 -20.66 9.63
CA ALA A 126 3.66 -21.86 8.90
C ALA A 126 4.68 -23.00 9.09
N ALA A 127 5.98 -22.69 9.05
CA ALA A 127 7.05 -23.67 9.27
C ALA A 127 7.04 -24.23 10.70
N LEU A 128 6.81 -23.39 11.72
CA LEU A 128 6.70 -23.84 13.12
C LEU A 128 5.48 -24.72 13.39
N ASN A 129 4.40 -24.56 12.60
CA ASN A 129 3.14 -25.29 12.79
C ASN A 129 2.94 -26.43 11.78
N ALA A 130 3.89 -26.65 10.86
CA ALA A 130 3.91 -27.84 10.04
C ALA A 130 4.18 -29.05 10.93
N LYS A 131 3.17 -29.89 11.17
CA LYS A 131 3.34 -31.15 11.92
C LYS A 131 4.35 -32.04 11.17
N PRO A 132 5.30 -32.69 11.85
CA PRO A 132 6.07 -33.75 11.23
C PRO A 132 5.10 -34.86 10.81
N GLU A 133 5.14 -35.21 9.52
CA GLU A 133 4.41 -36.36 8.97
C GLU A 133 4.82 -37.61 9.76
N GLU A 134 3.83 -38.37 10.20
CA GLU A 134 3.97 -39.51 11.09
C GLU A 134 4.98 -40.52 10.55
N ALA A 135 6.10 -40.68 11.25
CA ALA A 135 6.96 -41.84 11.10
C ALA A 135 6.20 -43.08 11.62
N MET A 136 5.36 -43.65 10.78
CA MET A 136 4.76 -44.97 11.01
C MET A 136 4.67 -45.70 9.69
N VAL A 137 5.64 -46.58 9.42
CA VAL A 137 5.49 -48.02 9.09
C VAL A 137 6.90 -48.59 8.96
N ASP A 138 7.35 -49.41 9.91
CA ASP A 138 7.85 -50.78 9.63
C ASP A 138 8.24 -51.48 10.95
N MET A 139 7.28 -52.17 11.55
CA MET A 139 7.52 -53.28 12.48
C MET A 139 6.46 -54.33 12.20
N GLY A 140 6.69 -55.18 11.19
CA GLY A 140 5.81 -56.31 10.92
C GLY A 140 6.21 -57.10 9.68
N GLY A 141 7.28 -57.90 9.76
CA GLY A 141 7.65 -58.84 8.72
C GLY A 141 8.56 -59.96 9.21
N PHE A 142 7.92 -61.07 9.63
CA PHE A 142 8.44 -62.40 9.99
C PHE A 142 9.15 -62.59 11.34
#